data_AF-A0A968LRJ3-F1
#
_entry.id   AF-A0A968LRJ3-F1
#
_cell.length_a   1.000
_cell.length_b   1.000
_cell.length_c   1.000
_cell.angle_alpha   90.00
_cell.angle_beta   90.00
_cell.angle_gamma   90.00
#
_symmetry.space_group_name_H-M   'P 1'
#
loop_
_entity.id
_entity.type
_entity.pdbx_description
1 polymer ?
#
loop_
_entity_poly.entity_id
_entity_poly.type
_entity_poly.pdbx_seq_one_letter_code
_entity_poly.pdbx_strand_id
1 'polypeptide(L)' 'MKIEIKSEVMRLVEQLPEDATWEDLQYAIYLRQAVDRGLEDSVAGRGKTSDEVRAHFAAKWRG' A
#
# COMPACT_ATOMS: atom_id res chain seq x y z
N MET A 1 -16.31 -1.95 -10.38
CA MET A 1 -16.53 -3.33 -9.86
C MET A 1 -16.79 -3.20 -8.37
N LYS A 2 -17.91 -3.72 -7.86
CA LYS A 2 -18.24 -3.62 -6.44
C LYS A 2 -17.43 -4.68 -5.69
N ILE A 3 -16.45 -4.27 -4.91
CA ILE A 3 -15.69 -5.17 -4.04
C ILE A 3 -16.58 -5.46 -2.83
N GLU A 4 -16.93 -6.72 -2.63
CA GLU A 4 -17.63 -7.14 -1.42
C GLU A 4 -16.62 -7.20 -0.27
N ILE A 5 -16.66 -6.20 0.60
CA ILE A 5 -15.69 -6.01 1.69
C ILE A 5 -15.53 -7.26 2.55
N LYS A 6 -16.63 -8.01 2.79
CA LYS A 6 -16.61 -9.25 3.54
C LYS A 6 -15.73 -10.31 2.87
N SER A 7 -15.88 -10.50 1.56
CA SER A 7 -15.10 -11.51 0.83
C SER A 7 -13.61 -11.15 0.79
N GLU A 8 -13.28 -9.86 0.68
CA GLU A 8 -11.88 -9.42 0.69
C GLU A 8 -11.23 -9.59 2.07
N VAL A 9 -11.96 -9.27 3.15
CA VAL A 9 -11.48 -9.51 4.52
C VAL A 9 -11.25 -11.00 4.75
N MET A 10 -12.15 -11.88 4.29
CA MET A 10 -11.96 -13.33 4.41
C MET A 10 -10.69 -13.79 3.67
N ARG A 11 -10.49 -13.34 2.42
CA ARG A 11 -9.28 -13.67 1.64
C ARG A 11 -7.99 -13.20 2.30
N LEU A 12 -8.04 -12.05 2.98
CA LEU A 12 -6.91 -11.49 3.72
C LEU A 12 -6.62 -12.31 4.98
N VAL A 13 -7.65 -12.74 5.70
CA VAL A 13 -7.51 -13.62 6.88
C VAL A 13 -6.98 -15.00 6.49
N GLU A 14 -7.41 -15.57 5.37
CA GLU A 14 -6.92 -16.86 4.85
C GLU A 14 -5.42 -16.88 4.54
N GLN A 15 -4.77 -15.72 4.40
CA GLN A 15 -3.35 -15.59 4.11
C GLN A 15 -2.49 -15.34 5.35
N LEU A 16 -3.12 -15.12 6.52
CA LEU A 16 -2.40 -14.91 7.76
C LEU A 16 -1.84 -16.23 8.29
N PRO A 17 -0.65 -16.21 8.93
CA PRO A 17 -0.17 -17.33 9.73
C PRO A 17 -1.15 -17.70 10.85
N GLU A 18 -1.17 -18.97 11.26
CA GLU A 18 -2.01 -19.46 12.37
C GLU A 18 -1.68 -18.79 13.72
N ASP A 19 -0.45 -18.31 13.88
CA ASP A 19 0.03 -17.58 15.05
C ASP A 19 -0.04 -16.05 14.89
N ALA A 20 -0.72 -15.56 13.84
CA ALA A 20 -0.87 -14.14 13.59
C ALA A 20 -1.58 -13.41 14.74
N THR A 21 -1.10 -12.22 15.04
CA THR A 21 -1.63 -11.34 16.07
C THR A 21 -2.63 -10.33 15.50
N TRP A 22 -3.28 -9.59 16.40
CA TRP A 22 -4.09 -8.44 16.01
C TRP A 22 -3.29 -7.34 15.31
N GLU A 23 -1.99 -7.22 15.59
CA GLU A 23 -1.11 -6.26 14.93
C GLU A 23 -0.83 -6.69 13.48
N ASP A 24 -0.65 -8.00 13.23
CA ASP A 24 -0.44 -8.55 11.89
C ASP A 24 -1.68 -8.36 11.00
N LEU A 25 -2.87 -8.60 11.54
CA LEU A 25 -4.13 -8.36 10.84
C LEU A 25 -4.28 -6.87 10.48
N GLN A 26 -4.00 -5.96 11.42
CA GLN A 26 -4.06 -4.52 11.15
C GLN A 26 -3.04 -4.10 10.09
N TYR A 27 -1.81 -4.63 10.15
CA TYR A 27 -0.78 -4.38 9.17
C TYR A 27 -1.20 -4.84 7.77
N ALA A 28 -1.77 -6.04 7.65
CA ALA A 28 -2.26 -6.57 6.39
C ALA A 28 -3.38 -5.68 5.79
N ILE A 29 -4.31 -5.21 6.62
CA ILE A 29 -5.36 -4.26 6.19
C ILE A 29 -4.72 -2.96 5.68
N TYR A 30 -3.79 -2.38 6.44
CA TYR A 30 -3.09 -1.15 6.05
C TYR A 30 -2.34 -1.33 4.73
N LEU A 31 -1.59 -2.43 4.58
CA LEU A 31 -0.82 -2.74 3.40
C LEU A 31 -1.71 -2.83 2.16
N ARG A 32 -2.86 -3.52 2.25
CA ARG A 32 -3.82 -3.58 1.15
C ARG A 32 -4.29 -2.18 0.75
N GLN A 33 -4.71 -1.36 1.72
CA GLN A 33 -5.16 0.00 1.41
C GLN A 33 -4.04 0.87 0.83
N ALA A 34 -2.79 0.68 1.27
CA ALA A 34 -1.64 1.40 0.72
C ALA A 34 -1.37 1.03 -0.74
N VAL A 35 -1.50 -0.25 -1.09
CA VAL A 35 -1.40 -0.72 -2.48
C VAL A 35 -2.52 -0.14 -3.34
N ASP A 36 -3.77 -0.19 -2.86
CA ASP A 36 -4.92 0.33 -3.59
C ASP A 36 -4.77 1.85 -3.87
N ARG A 37 -4.38 2.62 -2.85
CA ARG A 37 -4.06 4.06 -3.02
C ARG A 37 -2.92 4.29 -4.00
N GLY A 38 -1.85 3.50 -3.91
CA GLY A 38 -0.70 3.62 -4.82
C GLY A 38 -1.07 3.34 -6.27
N LEU A 39 -1.96 2.36 -6.51
CA LEU A 39 -2.47 2.06 -7.84
C LEU A 39 -3.35 3.22 -8.35
N GLU A 40 -4.24 3.75 -7.52
CA GLU A 40 -5.06 4.92 -7.87
C GLU A 40 -4.20 6.15 -8.20
N ASP A 41 -3.17 6.42 -7.39
CA ASP A 41 -2.23 7.53 -7.62
C ASP A 41 -1.44 7.33 -8.92
N SER A 42 -1.05 6.09 -9.23
CA SER A 42 -0.37 5.77 -10.48
C SER A 42 -1.26 6.02 -11.70
N VAL A 43 -2.51 5.52 -11.67
CA VAL A 43 -3.49 5.71 -12.75
C VAL A 43 -3.84 7.19 -12.92
N ALA A 44 -3.96 7.94 -11.82
CA ALA A 44 -4.27 9.35 -11.84
C ALA A 44 -3.07 10.27 -12.14
N GLY A 45 -1.87 9.72 -12.36
CA GLY A 45 -0.66 10.49 -12.63
C GLY A 45 -0.19 11.34 -11.43
N ARG A 46 -0.53 10.98 -10.20
CA ARG A 46 -0.14 11.67 -8.96
C ARG A 46 1.23 11.23 -8.41
N GLY A 47 1.94 10.37 -9.14
CA GLY A 47 3.30 9.94 -8.82
C GLY A 47 4.37 10.94 -9.26
N LYS A 48 5.62 10.69 -8.86
CA LYS A 48 6.80 11.41 -9.35
C LYS A 48 7.54 10.55 -10.36
N THR A 49 8.08 11.19 -11.40
CA THR A 49 9.03 10.58 -12.32
C THR A 49 10.36 10.25 -11.62
N SER A 50 11.14 9.36 -12.21
CA SER A 50 12.47 9.01 -11.69
C SER A 50 13.40 10.22 -11.55
N ASP A 51 13.29 11.19 -12.44
CA ASP A 51 14.10 12.41 -12.41
C ASP A 51 13.68 13.33 -11.26
N GLU A 52 12.38 13.50 -11.04
CA GLU A 52 11.84 14.28 -9.91
C GLU A 52 12.23 13.66 -8.55
N VAL A 53 12.18 12.33 -8.45
CA VAL A 53 12.62 11.60 -7.26
C VAL A 53 14.12 11.81 -7.02
N ARG A 54 14.95 11.67 -8.07
CA ARG A 54 16.40 11.88 -7.97
C ARG A 54 16.74 13.31 -7.55
N ALA A 55 16.07 14.32 -8.12
CA ALA A 55 16.25 15.71 -7.73
C ALA A 55 15.86 15.96 -6.27
N HIS A 56 14.74 15.40 -5.82
CA HIS A 56 14.26 15.54 -4.44
C HIS A 56 15.26 14.99 -3.41
N PHE A 57 15.81 13.80 -3.65
CA PHE A 57 16.80 13.22 -2.75
C PHE A 57 18.19 13.86 -2.89
N ALA A 58 18.62 14.27 -4.09
CA ALA A 58 19.88 14.99 -4.26
C ALA A 58 19.93 16.31 -3.45
N ALA A 59 18.79 16.99 -3.30
CA ALA A 59 18.67 18.19 -2.47
C ALA A 59 18.72 17.88 -0.96
N LYS A 60 18.12 16.77 -0.53
CA LYS A 60 18.05 16.37 0.90
C LYS A 60 19.40 15.88 1.46
N TRP A 61 20.28 15.33 0.63
CA TRP A 61 21.53 14.68 1.08
C TRP A 61 22.78 15.56 0.89
N ARG A 62 22.60 16.82 0.48
CA ARG A 62 23.64 17.85 0.42
C ARG A 62 23.63 18.81 1.62
N GLY A 63 22.81 18.52 2.63
CA GLY A 63 22.73 19.23 3.91
C GLY A 63 23.16 18.33 5.06
#